data_AF-A0A966YIR6-F1
#
_entry.id   AF-A0A966YIR6-F1
#
_cell.length_a   1.000
_cell.length_b   1.000
_cell.length_c   1.000
_cell.angle_alpha   90.00
_cell.angle_beta   90.00
_cell.angle_gamma   90.00
#
_symmetry.space_group_name_H-M   'P 1'
#
loop_
_entity.id
_entity.type
_entity.pdbx_description
1 polymer ?
#
loop_
_entity_poly.entity_id
_entity_poly.type
_entity_poly.pdbx_seq_one_letter_code
_entity_poly.pdbx_strand_id
1 'polypeptide(L)'
;MGQRLTFSYTADVTSSANPELVVLQETCRALTRLRDEAAARSLAELVVRRYANLTRARDDEAKRSFFDFLVRAFAPDPTAVAAAIDAYRRAPDATTAHDLWAASEAPRLDLFRSINLADDGIHTLLTMRADALRLRDGTIAPAERDLAYLLSSWFNRGFLELRAIDWQTPAETLEKLIEYEAVHEIRGWDDLRRRLEHDRRCYGFFHPSLPAEPLIFVEIALVHGLATHIEAVIDAPVPNEDLTDPEGAHPADTAIFYSITNCQTGLRGIPLGDFLLKQVTDELQRTVPSLRQFSTLSPVPGLRRWVDDEGRHVDSSADGLRRLTAEYLLHAKRGDEPRDSVARFHLRNGARLEQINVGGDPSPKGESESFGVLVNYLYDPDQLAENHEAYINEFRVAHAPAVGALLDAGRPNPTDS
;
A
#
# COMPACT_ATOMS: atom_id res chain seq x y z
N MET A 1 7.86 -47.95 17.03
CA MET A 1 6.98 -48.71 16.12
C MET A 1 6.16 -47.69 15.33
N GLY A 2 6.76 -47.11 14.29
CA GLY A 2 6.19 -45.98 13.55
C GLY A 2 5.33 -46.47 12.38
N GLN A 3 4.04 -46.17 12.40
CA GLN A 3 3.18 -46.37 11.24
C GLN A 3 3.43 -45.24 10.24
N ARG A 4 4.08 -45.59 9.12
CA ARG A 4 4.02 -44.77 7.90
C ARG A 4 2.57 -44.79 7.41
N LEU A 5 1.92 -43.63 7.42
CA LEU A 5 0.68 -43.42 6.68
C LEU A 5 1.01 -43.41 5.18
N THR A 6 0.95 -44.58 4.55
CA THR A 6 0.91 -44.70 3.08
C THR A 6 -0.50 -44.38 2.60
N PHE A 7 -0.68 -43.21 2.00
CA PHE A 7 -1.87 -42.89 1.21
C PHE A 7 -1.81 -43.68 -0.10
N SER A 8 -2.70 -44.66 -0.28
CA SER A 8 -2.89 -45.35 -1.56
C SER A 8 -3.79 -44.49 -2.46
N TYR A 9 -3.18 -43.89 -3.48
CA TYR A 9 -3.90 -43.19 -4.55
C TYR A 9 -4.45 -44.22 -5.55
N THR A 10 -5.75 -44.49 -5.50
CA THR A 10 -6.46 -45.04 -6.67
C THR A 10 -6.87 -43.86 -7.54
N ALA A 11 -6.06 -43.60 -8.56
CA ALA A 11 -6.36 -42.63 -9.60
C ALA A 11 -7.64 -43.06 -10.32
N ASP A 12 -8.72 -42.32 -10.16
CA ASP A 12 -9.82 -42.36 -11.11
C ASP A 12 -9.38 -41.50 -12.32
N VAL A 13 -8.92 -42.17 -13.38
CA VAL A 13 -8.27 -41.57 -14.57
C VAL A 13 -9.30 -40.94 -15.51
N THR A 14 -10.18 -40.09 -14.98
CA THR A 14 -11.15 -39.31 -15.77
C THR A 14 -11.23 -37.82 -15.38
N SER A 15 -10.46 -37.38 -14.39
CA SER A 15 -10.39 -35.96 -14.01
C SER A 15 -9.17 -35.27 -14.63
N SER A 16 -9.42 -34.24 -15.45
CA SER A 16 -8.40 -33.31 -15.95
C SER A 16 -7.90 -32.32 -14.86
N ALA A 17 -8.12 -32.62 -13.59
CA ALA A 17 -7.82 -31.70 -12.49
C ALA A 17 -6.31 -31.63 -12.22
N ASN A 18 -5.82 -30.41 -12.03
CA ASN A 18 -4.43 -30.17 -11.64
C ASN A 18 -4.11 -30.93 -10.32
N PRO A 19 -3.12 -31.83 -10.30
CA PRO A 19 -2.83 -32.65 -9.11
C PRO A 19 -2.35 -31.82 -7.91
N GLU A 20 -1.67 -30.69 -8.15
CA GLU A 20 -1.27 -29.77 -7.07
C GLU A 20 -2.50 -29.16 -6.41
N LEU A 21 -3.50 -28.78 -7.21
CA LEU A 21 -4.76 -28.22 -6.71
C LEU A 21 -5.53 -29.23 -5.87
N VAL A 22 -5.66 -30.47 -6.33
CA VAL A 22 -6.38 -31.52 -5.58
C VAL A 22 -5.74 -31.75 -4.22
N VAL A 23 -4.41 -31.89 -4.17
CA VAL A 23 -3.69 -32.09 -2.91
C VAL A 23 -3.82 -30.87 -2.01
N LEU A 24 -3.73 -29.66 -2.56
CA LEU A 24 -3.91 -28.40 -1.82
C LEU A 24 -5.29 -28.33 -1.15
N GLN A 25 -6.35 -28.67 -1.87
CA GLN A 25 -7.73 -28.66 -1.37
C GLN A 25 -7.92 -29.66 -0.22
N GLU A 26 -7.47 -30.90 -0.40
CA GLU A 26 -7.59 -31.93 0.64
C GLU A 26 -6.73 -31.60 1.87
N THR A 27 -5.56 -31.00 1.67
CA THR A 27 -4.70 -30.54 2.77
C THR A 27 -5.39 -29.46 3.59
N CYS A 28 -6.08 -28.50 2.97
CA CYS A 28 -6.85 -27.48 3.68
C CYS A 28 -8.00 -28.09 4.51
N ARG A 29 -8.70 -29.11 3.98
CA ARG A 29 -9.74 -29.83 4.73
C ARG A 29 -9.16 -30.56 5.93
N ALA A 30 -7.99 -31.17 5.78
CA ALA A 30 -7.32 -31.86 6.88
C ALA A 30 -6.85 -30.87 7.95
N LEU A 31 -6.28 -29.73 7.56
CA LEU A 31 -5.74 -28.72 8.46
C LEU A 31 -6.79 -28.19 9.44
N THR A 32 -7.99 -27.86 8.95
CA THR A 32 -9.09 -27.34 9.78
C THR A 32 -9.74 -28.37 10.73
N ARG A 33 -9.50 -29.67 10.51
CA ARG A 33 -10.05 -30.76 11.34
C ARG A 33 -9.10 -31.17 12.47
N LEU A 34 -7.83 -30.79 12.38
CA LEU A 34 -6.81 -31.21 13.34
C LEU A 34 -6.79 -30.33 14.57
N ARG A 35 -6.53 -30.96 15.71
CA ARG A 35 -6.33 -30.30 17.01
C ARG A 35 -4.89 -30.38 17.51
N ASP A 36 -4.05 -31.18 16.84
CA ASP A 36 -2.64 -31.35 17.18
C ASP A 36 -1.78 -30.32 16.45
N GLU A 37 -1.00 -29.55 17.20
CA GLU A 37 -0.24 -28.39 16.70
C GLU A 37 0.91 -28.80 15.76
N ALA A 38 1.63 -29.90 16.08
CA ALA A 38 2.74 -30.38 15.26
C ALA A 38 2.26 -30.89 13.90
N ALA A 39 1.15 -31.65 13.88
CA ALA A 39 0.51 -32.10 12.65
C ALA A 39 -0.06 -30.91 11.85
N ALA A 40 -0.65 -29.91 12.51
CA ALA A 40 -1.17 -28.71 11.87
C ALA A 40 -0.05 -27.93 11.15
N ARG A 41 1.10 -27.73 11.79
CA ARG A 41 2.26 -27.05 11.16
C ARG A 41 2.73 -27.78 9.90
N SER A 42 2.88 -29.11 9.96
CA SER A 42 3.30 -29.91 8.80
C SER A 42 2.35 -29.81 7.61
N LEU A 43 1.03 -29.73 7.87
CA LEU A 43 0.04 -29.52 6.82
C LEU A 43 0.02 -28.07 6.34
N ALA A 44 0.19 -27.08 7.21
CA ALA A 44 0.33 -25.68 6.82
C ALA A 44 1.51 -25.49 5.85
N GLU A 45 2.66 -26.10 6.15
CA GLU A 45 3.81 -26.10 5.23
C GLU A 45 3.49 -26.78 3.89
N LEU A 46 2.68 -27.84 3.90
CA LEU A 46 2.23 -28.48 2.66
C LEU A 46 1.30 -27.55 1.86
N VAL A 47 0.37 -26.84 2.51
CA VAL A 47 -0.46 -25.82 1.86
C VAL A 47 0.41 -24.76 1.20
N VAL A 48 1.36 -24.19 1.94
CA VAL A 48 2.32 -23.19 1.45
C VAL A 48 3.06 -23.70 0.21
N ARG A 49 3.69 -24.88 0.30
CA ARG A 49 4.44 -25.46 -0.83
C ARG A 49 3.56 -25.69 -2.06
N ARG A 50 2.34 -26.20 -1.90
CA ARG A 50 1.43 -26.48 -3.02
C ARG A 50 0.92 -25.20 -3.66
N TYR A 51 0.58 -24.19 -2.88
CA TYR A 51 0.20 -22.88 -3.43
C TYR A 51 1.37 -22.22 -4.18
N ALA A 52 2.59 -22.29 -3.63
CA ALA A 52 3.79 -21.80 -4.30
C ALA A 52 4.04 -22.48 -5.65
N ASN A 53 3.74 -23.78 -5.78
CA ASN A 53 3.83 -24.49 -7.07
C ASN A 53 2.82 -23.94 -8.10
N LEU A 54 1.58 -23.66 -7.70
CA LEU A 54 0.59 -23.01 -8.59
C LEU A 54 1.07 -21.63 -9.04
N THR A 55 1.69 -20.86 -8.14
CA THR A 55 2.28 -19.56 -8.46
C THR A 55 3.44 -19.67 -9.43
N ARG A 56 4.38 -20.60 -9.21
CA ARG A 56 5.51 -20.83 -10.12
C ARG A 56 5.05 -21.28 -11.51
N ALA A 57 3.99 -22.10 -11.57
CA ALA A 57 3.39 -22.55 -12.83
C ALA A 57 2.57 -21.46 -13.53
N ARG A 58 2.31 -20.32 -12.87
CA ARG A 58 1.41 -19.24 -13.35
C ARG A 58 0.02 -19.78 -13.74
N ASP A 59 -0.47 -20.76 -12.99
CA ASP A 59 -1.73 -21.44 -13.27
C ASP A 59 -2.91 -20.70 -12.64
N ASP A 60 -3.36 -19.64 -13.33
CA ASP A 60 -4.46 -18.80 -12.87
C ASP A 60 -5.80 -19.54 -12.79
N GLU A 61 -6.01 -20.54 -13.63
CA GLU A 61 -7.24 -21.34 -13.61
C GLU A 61 -7.29 -22.23 -12.37
N ALA A 62 -6.17 -22.86 -12.00
CA ALA A 62 -6.07 -23.60 -10.75
C ALA A 62 -6.22 -22.67 -9.53
N LYS A 63 -5.66 -21.46 -9.56
CA LYS A 63 -5.82 -20.46 -8.49
C LYS A 63 -7.29 -20.03 -8.34
N ARG A 64 -8.00 -19.74 -9.43
CA ARG A 64 -9.44 -19.44 -9.40
C ARG A 64 -10.25 -20.59 -8.81
N SER A 65 -9.97 -21.81 -9.28
CA SER A 65 -10.61 -23.02 -8.76
C SER A 65 -10.32 -23.23 -7.27
N PHE A 66 -9.13 -22.88 -6.80
CA PHE A 66 -8.79 -22.89 -5.38
C PHE A 66 -9.60 -21.86 -4.58
N PHE A 67 -9.74 -20.62 -5.07
CA PHE A 67 -10.55 -19.60 -4.40
C PHE A 67 -12.04 -19.95 -4.37
N ASP A 68 -12.61 -20.47 -5.46
CA ASP A 68 -13.99 -20.97 -5.47
C ASP A 68 -14.18 -22.11 -4.45
N PHE A 69 -13.22 -23.04 -4.37
CA PHE A 69 -13.19 -24.06 -3.33
C PHE A 69 -13.15 -23.46 -1.93
N LEU A 70 -12.31 -22.46 -1.66
CA LEU A 70 -12.27 -21.79 -0.36
C LEU A 70 -13.63 -21.18 -0.01
N VAL A 71 -14.25 -20.50 -0.97
CA VAL A 71 -15.54 -19.82 -0.79
C VAL A 71 -16.67 -20.81 -0.51
N ARG A 72 -16.68 -21.98 -1.16
CA ARG A 72 -17.72 -23.01 -0.99
C ARG A 72 -17.49 -23.91 0.21
N ALA A 73 -16.28 -24.46 0.35
CA ALA A 73 -15.99 -25.52 1.32
C ALA A 73 -15.83 -25.00 2.75
N PHE A 74 -15.53 -23.71 2.91
CA PHE A 74 -15.28 -23.07 4.20
C PHE A 74 -16.21 -21.87 4.44
N ALA A 75 -17.45 -21.94 3.93
CA ALA A 75 -18.49 -20.96 4.21
C ALA A 75 -19.09 -21.16 5.62
N PRO A 76 -19.67 -20.11 6.24
CA PRO A 76 -20.50 -20.27 7.44
C PRO A 76 -21.63 -21.27 7.18
N ASP A 77 -21.99 -22.09 8.18
CA ASP A 77 -23.12 -23.02 8.08
C ASP A 77 -24.44 -22.22 8.07
N PRO A 78 -25.21 -22.23 6.96
CA PRO A 78 -26.45 -21.47 6.87
C PRO A 78 -27.48 -21.86 7.94
N THR A 79 -27.46 -23.12 8.40
CA THR A 79 -28.37 -23.64 9.41
C THR A 79 -28.02 -23.06 10.79
N ALA A 80 -26.72 -23.06 11.13
CA ALA A 80 -26.23 -22.46 12.37
C ALA A 80 -26.48 -20.96 12.41
N VAL A 81 -26.22 -20.25 11.29
CA VAL A 81 -26.50 -18.81 11.17
C VAL A 81 -27.99 -18.52 11.37
N ALA A 82 -28.89 -19.26 10.73
CA ALA A 82 -30.33 -19.08 10.89
C ALA A 82 -30.79 -19.30 12.34
N ALA A 83 -30.28 -20.36 12.99
CA ALA A 83 -30.58 -20.63 14.39
C ALA A 83 -30.11 -19.50 15.32
N ALA A 84 -28.92 -18.94 15.07
CA ALA A 84 -28.39 -17.83 15.85
C ALA A 84 -29.18 -16.52 15.64
N ILE A 85 -29.65 -16.26 14.41
CA ILE A 85 -30.55 -15.14 14.12
C ILE A 85 -31.85 -15.26 14.93
N ASP A 86 -32.44 -16.45 14.99
CA ASP A 86 -33.67 -16.69 15.75
C ASP A 86 -33.46 -16.64 17.27
N ALA A 87 -32.27 -16.99 17.76
CA ALA A 87 -31.89 -16.78 19.15
C ALA A 87 -31.80 -15.28 19.48
N TYR A 88 -31.08 -14.50 18.66
CA TYR A 88 -30.94 -13.06 18.82
C TYR A 88 -32.28 -12.31 18.76
N ARG A 89 -33.17 -12.70 17.83
CA ARG A 89 -34.52 -12.12 17.73
C ARG A 89 -35.37 -12.35 18.98
N ARG A 90 -35.19 -13.48 19.67
CA ARG A 90 -35.95 -13.80 20.89
C ARG A 90 -35.41 -13.10 22.13
N ALA A 91 -34.09 -12.92 22.21
CA ALA A 91 -33.43 -12.26 23.33
C ALA A 91 -32.26 -11.42 22.80
N PRO A 92 -32.47 -10.16 22.40
CA PRO A 92 -31.42 -9.32 21.82
C PRO A 92 -30.52 -8.78 22.92
N ASP A 93 -29.52 -9.58 23.31
CA ASP A 93 -28.53 -9.25 24.32
C ASP A 93 -27.10 -9.49 23.80
N ALA A 94 -26.11 -9.17 24.63
CA ALA A 94 -24.70 -9.30 24.25
C ALA A 94 -24.28 -10.75 23.97
N THR A 95 -24.89 -11.73 24.64
CA THR A 95 -24.56 -13.15 24.45
C THR A 95 -25.09 -13.64 23.12
N THR A 96 -26.36 -13.41 22.82
CA THR A 96 -26.94 -13.85 21.54
C THR A 96 -26.38 -13.06 20.35
N ALA A 97 -25.97 -11.80 20.55
CA ALA A 97 -25.24 -11.04 19.54
C ALA A 97 -23.88 -11.68 19.23
N HIS A 98 -23.15 -12.12 20.26
CA HIS A 98 -21.87 -12.81 20.10
C HIS A 98 -22.05 -14.18 19.42
N ASP A 99 -23.06 -14.94 19.80
CA ASP A 99 -23.37 -16.23 19.17
C ASP A 99 -23.70 -16.07 17.68
N LEU A 100 -24.45 -15.01 17.31
CA LEU A 100 -24.70 -14.67 15.91
C LEU A 100 -23.42 -14.31 15.17
N TRP A 101 -22.55 -13.50 15.77
CA TRP A 101 -21.25 -13.16 15.19
C TRP A 101 -20.42 -14.43 14.95
N ALA A 102 -20.27 -15.30 15.96
CA ALA A 102 -19.52 -16.54 15.88
C ALA A 102 -20.09 -17.51 14.82
N ALA A 103 -21.41 -17.64 14.73
CA ALA A 103 -22.05 -18.47 13.70
C ALA A 103 -21.84 -17.91 12.28
N SER A 104 -21.68 -16.59 12.14
CA SER A 104 -21.46 -15.92 10.86
C SER A 104 -20.00 -15.87 10.42
N GLU A 105 -19.05 -16.16 11.32
CA GLU A 105 -17.62 -16.19 10.98
C GLU A 105 -17.34 -17.33 9.99
N ALA A 106 -16.65 -17.02 8.89
CA ALA A 106 -16.31 -18.03 7.90
C ALA A 106 -15.18 -18.93 8.44
N PRO A 107 -15.31 -20.27 8.38
CA PRO A 107 -14.20 -21.20 8.68
C PRO A 107 -12.90 -20.94 7.92
N ARG A 108 -12.96 -20.17 6.81
CA ARG A 108 -11.77 -19.68 6.10
C ARG A 108 -10.82 -18.86 6.97
N LEU A 109 -11.34 -18.10 7.94
CA LEU A 109 -10.52 -17.26 8.80
C LEU A 109 -9.58 -18.12 9.67
N ASP A 110 -10.09 -19.21 10.23
CA ASP A 110 -9.27 -20.18 10.96
C ASP A 110 -8.29 -20.92 10.05
N LEU A 111 -8.70 -21.25 8.82
CA LEU A 111 -7.79 -21.83 7.83
C LEU A 111 -6.61 -20.90 7.54
N PHE A 112 -6.86 -19.61 7.30
CA PHE A 112 -5.81 -18.63 7.05
C PHE A 112 -4.92 -18.42 8.29
N ARG A 113 -5.49 -18.35 9.49
CA ARG A 113 -4.70 -18.36 10.76
C ARG A 113 -3.82 -19.62 10.85
N SER A 114 -4.33 -20.77 10.44
CA SER A 114 -3.58 -22.04 10.48
C SER A 114 -2.48 -22.11 9.41
N ILE A 115 -2.68 -21.55 8.23
CA ILE A 115 -1.62 -21.42 7.21
C ILE A 115 -0.44 -20.60 7.76
N ASN A 116 -0.72 -19.62 8.61
CA ASN A 116 0.28 -18.80 9.27
C ASN A 116 1.17 -19.55 10.29
N LEU A 117 0.88 -20.82 10.60
CA LEU A 117 1.76 -21.67 11.42
C LEU A 117 3.02 -22.10 10.66
N ALA A 118 3.02 -22.03 9.34
CA ALA A 118 4.18 -22.32 8.51
C ALA A 118 5.14 -21.13 8.47
N ASP A 119 6.45 -21.41 8.32
CA ASP A 119 7.50 -20.38 8.30
C ASP A 119 7.26 -19.31 7.22
N ASP A 120 6.77 -19.71 6.04
CA ASP A 120 6.46 -18.82 4.89
C ASP A 120 4.94 -18.56 4.75
N GLY A 121 4.20 -18.73 5.85
CA GLY A 121 2.75 -18.61 5.89
C GLY A 121 2.24 -17.21 5.56
N ILE A 122 2.82 -16.17 6.19
CA ILE A 122 2.45 -14.77 5.93
C ILE A 122 2.66 -14.41 4.46
N HIS A 123 3.84 -14.71 3.92
CA HIS A 123 4.17 -14.38 2.53
C HIS A 123 3.22 -15.10 1.56
N THR A 124 2.85 -16.35 1.87
CA THR A 124 1.84 -17.09 1.11
C THR A 124 0.47 -16.40 1.17
N LEU A 125 0.03 -15.92 2.34
CA LEU A 125 -1.27 -15.23 2.49
C LEU A 125 -1.29 -13.87 1.78
N LEU A 126 -0.18 -13.12 1.82
CA LEU A 126 0.00 -11.90 1.03
C LEU A 126 -0.08 -12.20 -0.48
N THR A 127 0.61 -13.26 -0.93
CA THR A 127 0.57 -13.72 -2.32
C THR A 127 -0.86 -14.13 -2.72
N MET A 128 -1.54 -14.89 -1.87
CA MET A 128 -2.94 -15.28 -2.07
C MET A 128 -3.84 -14.06 -2.22
N ARG A 129 -3.68 -13.03 -1.38
CA ARG A 129 -4.49 -11.82 -1.50
C ARG A 129 -4.15 -11.04 -2.77
N ALA A 130 -2.87 -10.93 -3.15
CA ALA A 130 -2.46 -10.30 -4.39
C ALA A 130 -3.08 -11.00 -5.62
N ASP A 131 -3.06 -12.33 -5.64
CA ASP A 131 -3.73 -13.13 -6.67
C ASP A 131 -5.25 -12.95 -6.66
N ALA A 132 -5.89 -12.95 -5.49
CA ALA A 132 -7.33 -12.72 -5.37
C ALA A 132 -7.74 -11.33 -5.88
N LEU A 133 -6.93 -10.31 -5.63
CA LEU A 133 -7.14 -8.94 -6.15
C LEU A 133 -6.97 -8.86 -7.68
N ARG A 134 -6.03 -9.63 -8.25
CA ARG A 134 -5.74 -9.66 -9.69
C ARG A 134 -6.76 -10.47 -10.47
N LEU A 135 -7.18 -11.60 -9.92
CA LEU A 135 -8.14 -12.53 -10.52
C LEU A 135 -9.60 -12.17 -10.21
N ARG A 136 -9.83 -11.11 -9.43
CA ARG A 136 -11.11 -10.81 -8.77
C ARG A 136 -12.29 -10.83 -9.72
N ASP A 137 -13.25 -11.69 -9.40
CA ASP A 137 -14.63 -11.64 -9.86
C ASP A 137 -15.59 -11.66 -8.65
N GLY A 138 -16.89 -11.78 -8.90
CA GLY A 138 -17.90 -11.84 -7.84
C GLY A 138 -17.79 -13.06 -6.91
N THR A 139 -17.19 -14.16 -7.39
CA THR A 139 -17.08 -15.42 -6.64
C THR A 139 -15.90 -15.42 -5.67
N ILE A 140 -14.80 -14.75 -6.00
CA ILE A 140 -13.56 -14.69 -5.19
C ILE A 140 -13.66 -13.62 -4.09
N ALA A 141 -14.52 -12.62 -4.28
CA ALA A 141 -14.63 -11.47 -3.38
C ALA A 141 -14.80 -11.80 -1.88
N PRO A 142 -15.54 -12.84 -1.46
CA PRO A 142 -15.62 -13.21 -0.04
C PRO A 142 -14.26 -13.62 0.55
N ALA A 143 -13.51 -14.48 -0.14
CA ALA A 143 -12.19 -14.92 0.33
C ALA A 143 -11.17 -13.77 0.38
N GLU A 144 -11.21 -12.84 -0.59
CA GLU A 144 -10.36 -11.64 -0.56
C GLU A 144 -10.67 -10.74 0.65
N ARG A 145 -11.95 -10.56 0.99
CA ARG A 145 -12.36 -9.77 2.16
C ARG A 145 -11.92 -10.41 3.47
N ASP A 146 -12.05 -11.73 3.60
CA ASP A 146 -11.59 -12.48 4.77
C ASP A 146 -10.06 -12.36 4.93
N LEU A 147 -9.30 -12.45 3.83
CA LEU A 147 -7.84 -12.18 3.84
C LEU A 147 -7.52 -10.74 4.23
N ALA A 148 -8.23 -9.75 3.65
CA ALA A 148 -8.03 -8.34 3.97
C ALA A 148 -8.28 -8.03 5.45
N TYR A 149 -9.29 -8.66 6.04
CA TYR A 149 -9.61 -8.53 7.46
C TYR A 149 -8.51 -9.09 8.38
N LEU A 150 -7.97 -10.28 8.09
CA LEU A 150 -6.87 -10.83 8.90
C LEU A 150 -5.59 -10.02 8.74
N LEU A 151 -5.25 -9.68 7.50
CA LEU A 151 -4.03 -8.93 7.21
C LEU A 151 -4.09 -7.52 7.82
N SER A 152 -5.26 -6.86 7.89
CA SER A 152 -5.36 -5.57 8.58
C SER A 152 -5.13 -5.68 10.09
N SER A 153 -5.52 -6.80 10.71
CA SER A 153 -5.25 -7.06 12.12
C SER A 153 -3.77 -7.38 12.37
N TRP A 154 -3.13 -8.15 11.49
CA TRP A 154 -1.72 -8.56 11.66
C TRP A 154 -0.75 -7.43 11.32
N PHE A 155 -1.02 -6.66 10.26
CA PHE A 155 -0.16 -5.56 9.80
C PHE A 155 -0.59 -4.19 10.34
N ASN A 156 -1.14 -4.17 11.55
CA ASN A 156 -1.52 -2.90 12.18
C ASN A 156 -0.28 -2.07 12.54
N ARG A 157 -0.47 -0.75 12.59
CA ARG A 157 0.59 0.24 12.87
C ARG A 157 1.41 -0.08 14.12
N GLY A 158 0.81 -0.66 15.16
CA GLY A 158 1.48 -0.92 16.44
C GLY A 158 2.61 -1.95 16.36
N PHE A 159 2.66 -2.75 15.29
CA PHE A 159 3.74 -3.71 15.03
C PHE A 159 4.73 -3.24 13.97
N LEU A 160 4.56 -2.05 13.39
CA LEU A 160 5.48 -1.56 12.37
C LEU A 160 6.66 -0.84 13.01
N GLU A 161 7.85 -1.25 12.61
CA GLU A 161 9.12 -0.67 13.05
C GLU A 161 9.69 0.21 11.94
N LEU A 162 9.92 1.48 12.25
CA LEU A 162 10.67 2.39 11.39
C LEU A 162 12.17 2.08 11.51
N ARG A 163 12.83 1.83 10.37
CA ARG A 163 14.28 1.64 10.29
C ARG A 163 14.87 2.53 9.21
N ALA A 164 16.04 3.11 9.48
CA ALA A 164 16.85 3.73 8.44
C ALA A 164 17.39 2.65 7.50
N ILE A 165 17.42 2.95 6.20
CA ILE A 165 18.04 2.12 5.17
C ILE A 165 19.20 2.91 4.59
N ASP A 166 20.38 2.30 4.59
CA ASP A 166 21.63 2.87 4.14
C ASP A 166 22.49 1.81 3.44
N TRP A 167 23.69 2.19 2.99
CA TRP A 167 24.59 1.27 2.31
C TRP A 167 25.15 0.13 3.19
N GLN A 168 24.94 0.18 4.51
CA GLN A 168 25.31 -0.90 5.44
C GLN A 168 24.16 -1.90 5.65
N THR A 169 22.97 -1.60 5.15
CA THR A 169 21.81 -2.49 5.21
C THR A 169 22.08 -3.78 4.42
N PRO A 170 21.66 -4.97 4.92
CA PRO A 170 21.92 -6.23 4.24
C PRO A 170 21.47 -6.22 2.77
N ALA A 171 22.30 -6.81 1.90
CA ALA A 171 22.06 -6.84 0.46
C ALA A 171 20.69 -7.44 0.09
N GLU A 172 20.22 -8.45 0.82
CA GLU A 172 18.89 -9.05 0.62
C GLU A 172 17.75 -8.03 0.75
N THR A 173 17.83 -7.08 1.70
CA THR A 173 16.86 -5.99 1.83
C THR A 173 17.05 -4.93 0.75
N LEU A 174 18.29 -4.62 0.37
CA LEU A 174 18.58 -3.65 -0.70
C LEU A 174 18.10 -4.14 -2.07
N GLU A 175 18.22 -5.44 -2.36
CA GLU A 175 17.66 -6.07 -3.56
C GLU A 175 16.14 -5.89 -3.64
N LYS A 176 15.44 -5.95 -2.49
CA LYS A 176 14.00 -5.68 -2.43
C LYS A 176 13.65 -4.24 -2.79
N LEU A 177 14.49 -3.25 -2.46
CA LEU A 177 14.24 -1.86 -2.86
C LEU A 177 14.28 -1.74 -4.39
N ILE A 178 15.25 -2.39 -5.04
CA ILE A 178 15.35 -2.41 -6.51
C ILE A 178 14.14 -3.13 -7.13
N GLU A 179 13.70 -4.25 -6.54
CA GLU A 179 12.54 -5.03 -7.01
C GLU A 179 11.23 -4.24 -6.91
N TYR A 180 11.05 -3.48 -5.83
CA TYR A 180 9.75 -2.90 -5.49
C TYR A 180 9.55 -1.45 -5.93
N GLU A 181 10.60 -0.71 -6.29
CA GLU A 181 10.47 0.72 -6.59
C GLU A 181 9.46 1.02 -7.71
N ALA A 182 8.38 1.72 -7.35
CA ALA A 182 7.20 1.89 -8.19
C ALA A 182 7.01 3.30 -8.74
N VAL A 183 7.69 4.29 -8.16
CA VAL A 183 7.58 5.71 -8.57
C VAL A 183 8.64 6.00 -9.63
N HIS A 184 9.91 5.74 -9.31
CA HIS A 184 11.09 6.00 -10.15
C HIS A 184 12.04 4.81 -10.17
N GLU A 185 11.90 3.96 -11.19
CA GLU A 185 12.69 2.72 -11.39
C GLU A 185 14.18 2.90 -11.03
N ILE A 186 14.69 2.02 -10.17
CA ILE A 186 16.11 1.98 -9.80
C ILE A 186 16.84 1.15 -10.85
N ARG A 187 17.75 1.79 -11.60
CA ARG A 187 18.41 1.21 -12.78
C ARG A 187 19.54 0.22 -12.45
N GLY A 188 19.73 -0.10 -11.17
CA GLY A 188 20.72 -1.05 -10.67
C GLY A 188 21.39 -0.58 -9.38
N TRP A 189 22.48 -1.25 -8.99
CA TRP A 189 23.19 -1.01 -7.74
C TRP A 189 23.85 0.38 -7.63
N ASP A 190 24.37 0.92 -8.74
CA ASP A 190 24.99 2.25 -8.72
C ASP A 190 23.96 3.36 -8.50
N ASP A 191 22.76 3.22 -9.08
CA ASP A 191 21.62 4.13 -8.86
C ASP A 191 21.11 4.01 -7.42
N LEU A 192 20.96 2.77 -6.90
CA LEU A 192 20.61 2.57 -5.49
C LEU A 192 21.62 3.22 -4.56
N ARG A 193 22.93 3.06 -4.84
CA ARG A 193 23.99 3.68 -4.04
C ARG A 193 23.85 5.19 -4.03
N ARG A 194 23.60 5.82 -5.19
CA ARG A 194 23.34 7.27 -5.29
C ARG A 194 22.17 7.71 -4.42
N ARG A 195 21.10 6.92 -4.35
CA ARG A 195 19.90 7.19 -3.53
C ARG A 195 20.10 6.98 -2.03
N LEU A 196 21.23 6.40 -1.64
CA LEU A 196 21.63 6.16 -0.25
C LEU A 196 22.86 6.98 0.18
N GLU A 197 23.28 7.95 -0.65
CA GLU A 197 24.36 8.88 -0.33
C GLU A 197 24.02 9.83 0.83
N HIS A 198 25.02 10.56 1.33
CA HIS A 198 24.90 11.41 2.52
C HIS A 198 23.87 12.56 2.39
N ASP A 199 23.56 13.01 1.18
CA ASP A 199 22.54 14.01 0.85
C ASP A 199 21.13 13.39 0.68
N ARG A 200 21.01 12.09 0.93
CA ARG A 200 19.78 11.31 0.85
C ARG A 200 19.48 10.64 2.19
N ARG A 201 18.22 10.34 2.41
CA ARG A 201 17.76 9.48 3.50
C ARG A 201 16.77 8.48 2.92
N CYS A 202 16.86 7.24 3.37
CA CYS A 202 15.88 6.21 3.06
C CYS A 202 15.41 5.59 4.38
N TYR A 203 14.11 5.39 4.49
CA TYR A 203 13.50 4.74 5.65
C TYR A 203 12.54 3.66 5.19
N GLY A 204 12.50 2.55 5.93
CA GLY A 204 11.53 1.47 5.71
C GLY A 204 10.68 1.23 6.95
N PHE A 205 9.41 0.89 6.73
CA PHE A 205 8.53 0.30 7.72
C PHE A 205 8.55 -1.20 7.57
N PHE A 206 8.92 -1.89 8.65
CA PHE A 206 9.04 -3.34 8.66
C PHE A 206 8.11 -3.97 9.69
N HIS A 207 7.75 -5.22 9.45
CA HIS A 207 7.01 -6.02 10.42
C HIS A 207 7.92 -7.12 10.98
N PRO A 208 7.85 -7.46 12.28
CA PRO A 208 8.73 -8.46 12.91
C PRO A 208 8.71 -9.83 12.21
N SER A 209 7.56 -10.22 11.65
CA SER A 209 7.43 -11.48 10.91
C SER A 209 7.98 -11.44 9.48
N LEU A 210 8.35 -10.26 8.97
CA LEU A 210 8.95 -10.06 7.65
C LEU A 210 10.19 -9.15 7.80
N PRO A 211 11.23 -9.59 8.52
CA PRO A 211 12.30 -8.71 8.99
C PRO A 211 13.18 -8.14 7.87
N ALA A 212 13.30 -8.86 6.75
CA ALA A 212 14.10 -8.47 5.59
C ALA A 212 13.28 -7.69 4.54
N GLU A 213 11.95 -7.64 4.66
CA GLU A 213 11.07 -7.05 3.66
C GLU A 213 10.49 -5.72 4.16
N PRO A 214 10.85 -4.58 3.53
CA PRO A 214 10.16 -3.33 3.80
C PRO A 214 8.73 -3.45 3.28
N LEU A 215 7.75 -3.11 4.09
CA LEU A 215 6.35 -3.03 3.66
C LEU A 215 6.06 -1.72 2.94
N ILE A 216 6.66 -0.66 3.46
CA ILE A 216 6.71 0.66 2.84
C ILE A 216 8.15 1.11 2.94
N PHE A 217 8.70 1.70 1.89
CA PHE A 217 9.90 2.52 2.03
C PHE A 217 9.69 3.91 1.43
N VAL A 218 10.51 4.83 1.91
CA VAL A 218 10.42 6.26 1.64
C VAL A 218 11.81 6.74 1.28
N GLU A 219 11.95 7.33 0.10
CA GLU A 219 13.19 7.99 -0.33
C GLU A 219 13.08 9.50 -0.22
N ILE A 220 14.14 10.11 0.30
CA ILE A 220 14.14 11.50 0.74
C ILE A 220 15.42 12.18 0.28
N ALA A 221 15.29 13.35 -0.33
CA ALA A 221 16.39 14.22 -0.67
C ALA A 221 16.49 15.40 0.29
N LEU A 222 17.69 15.69 0.77
CA LEU A 222 17.98 16.85 1.61
C LEU A 222 18.43 18.00 0.72
N VAL A 223 17.64 19.06 0.64
CA VAL A 223 17.83 20.18 -0.30
C VAL A 223 17.58 21.53 0.37
N HIS A 224 17.73 22.62 -0.40
CA HIS A 224 17.34 23.97 -0.03
C HIS A 224 16.04 24.38 -0.72
N GLY A 225 15.01 24.67 0.07
CA GLY A 225 13.68 25.02 -0.41
C GLY A 225 12.93 23.88 -1.11
N LEU A 226 11.78 24.20 -1.71
CA LEU A 226 10.92 23.22 -2.37
C LEU A 226 11.49 22.81 -3.73
N ALA A 227 11.66 21.50 -3.93
CA ALA A 227 11.95 20.94 -5.23
C ALA A 227 10.70 20.97 -6.13
N THR A 228 10.89 21.36 -7.40
CA THR A 228 9.81 21.48 -8.39
C THR A 228 9.92 20.48 -9.54
N HIS A 229 11.11 19.91 -9.78
CA HIS A 229 11.39 18.97 -10.86
C HIS A 229 12.08 17.72 -10.33
N ILE A 230 11.68 16.55 -10.82
CA ILE A 230 12.20 15.28 -10.32
C ILE A 230 13.65 15.01 -10.77
N GLU A 231 14.02 15.43 -11.97
CA GLU A 231 15.39 15.27 -12.50
C GLU A 231 16.41 16.00 -11.61
N ALA A 232 16.03 17.16 -11.05
CA ALA A 232 16.86 17.91 -10.10
C ALA A 232 17.04 17.19 -8.75
N VAL A 233 16.29 16.12 -8.49
CA VAL A 233 16.39 15.29 -7.29
C VAL A 233 17.12 13.98 -7.60
N ILE A 234 16.71 13.26 -8.64
CA ILE A 234 17.25 11.93 -8.96
C ILE A 234 18.64 12.04 -9.59
N ASP A 235 18.81 12.92 -10.57
CA ASP A 235 20.05 13.03 -11.36
C ASP A 235 21.02 14.07 -10.78
N ALA A 236 20.73 14.61 -9.60
CA ALA A 236 21.62 15.55 -8.93
C ALA A 236 22.99 14.90 -8.69
N PRO A 237 24.11 15.57 -9.02
CA PRO A 237 25.43 15.06 -8.69
C PRO A 237 25.57 14.91 -7.18
N VAL A 238 26.40 13.97 -6.74
CA VAL A 238 26.77 13.87 -5.32
C VAL A 238 27.49 15.18 -4.95
N PRO A 239 27.05 15.90 -3.91
CA PRO A 239 27.74 17.10 -3.47
C PRO A 239 29.21 16.78 -3.16
N ASN A 240 30.14 17.59 -3.67
CA ASN A 240 31.56 17.41 -3.38
C ASN A 240 31.80 17.56 -1.88
N GLU A 241 32.44 16.57 -1.26
CA GLU A 241 32.88 16.67 0.14
C GLU A 241 33.83 17.87 0.34
N ASP A 242 34.64 18.23 -0.65
CA ASP A 242 35.54 19.40 -0.60
C ASP A 242 34.81 20.76 -0.67
N LEU A 243 33.51 20.77 -1.02
CA LEU A 243 32.63 21.94 -0.91
C LEU A 243 31.79 21.92 0.38
N THR A 244 31.99 20.92 1.24
CA THR A 244 31.64 21.06 2.65
C THR A 244 32.71 21.93 3.29
N ASP A 245 32.41 23.23 3.37
CA ASP A 245 33.18 24.18 4.17
C ASP A 245 33.37 23.58 5.58
N PRO A 246 34.53 23.77 6.26
CA PRO A 246 34.92 23.02 7.48
C PRO A 246 33.95 23.10 8.68
N GLU A 247 32.83 23.82 8.58
CA GLU A 247 31.79 23.94 9.61
C GLU A 247 30.34 23.99 9.06
N GLY A 248 30.03 23.45 7.87
CA GLY A 248 28.63 23.25 7.45
C GLY A 248 27.81 24.54 7.26
N ALA A 249 28.32 25.49 6.48
CA ALA A 249 27.74 26.84 6.36
C ALA A 249 26.34 26.92 5.70
N HIS A 250 25.88 25.89 4.97
CA HIS A 250 24.49 25.81 4.48
C HIS A 250 23.97 24.37 4.58
N PRO A 251 23.58 23.89 5.78
CA PRO A 251 22.96 22.59 5.91
C PRO A 251 21.57 22.64 5.27
N ALA A 252 21.16 21.57 4.59
CA ALA A 252 19.84 21.48 3.97
C ALA A 252 18.73 21.91 4.96
N ASP A 253 17.77 22.69 4.48
CA ASP A 253 16.64 23.19 5.27
C ASP A 253 15.33 22.46 4.96
N THR A 254 15.31 21.67 3.90
CA THR A 254 14.10 21.01 3.38
C THR A 254 14.36 19.54 3.10
N ALA A 255 13.47 18.68 3.59
CA ALA A 255 13.41 17.28 3.23
C ALA A 255 12.32 17.05 2.17
N ILE A 256 12.73 16.56 0.99
CA ILE A 256 11.84 16.24 -0.12
C ILE A 256 11.60 14.75 -0.20
N PHE A 257 10.39 14.32 0.14
CA PHE A 257 9.89 12.96 -0.02
C PHE A 257 9.53 12.75 -1.49
N TYR A 258 10.44 12.18 -2.28
CA TYR A 258 10.27 12.05 -3.73
C TYR A 258 9.82 10.65 -4.16
N SER A 259 9.98 9.64 -3.31
CA SER A 259 9.39 8.30 -3.53
C SER A 259 8.80 7.75 -2.24
N ILE A 260 7.59 7.21 -2.33
CA ILE A 260 6.91 6.47 -1.27
C ILE A 260 6.31 5.22 -1.91
N THR A 261 6.92 4.07 -1.63
CA THR A 261 6.59 2.82 -2.30
C THR A 261 5.99 1.84 -1.30
N ASN A 262 4.81 1.29 -1.63
CA ASN A 262 4.25 0.13 -0.93
C ASN A 262 4.67 -1.15 -1.67
N CYS A 263 5.51 -1.93 -1.01
CA CYS A 263 6.16 -3.10 -1.61
C CYS A 263 5.20 -4.29 -1.78
N GLN A 264 4.18 -4.37 -0.92
CA GLN A 264 3.34 -5.56 -0.80
C GLN A 264 2.01 -5.35 -1.50
N THR A 265 1.88 -5.87 -2.71
CA THR A 265 0.60 -5.85 -3.46
C THR A 265 -0.52 -6.53 -2.67
N GLY A 266 -0.18 -7.56 -1.87
CA GLY A 266 -1.08 -8.23 -0.96
C GLY A 266 -1.61 -7.35 0.18
N LEU A 267 -0.98 -6.21 0.46
CA LEU A 267 -1.44 -5.19 1.43
C LEU A 267 -2.17 -4.02 0.79
N ARG A 268 -2.38 -4.03 -0.54
CA ARG A 268 -3.07 -2.93 -1.22
C ARG A 268 -4.44 -2.65 -0.61
N GLY A 269 -4.69 -1.40 -0.24
CA GLY A 269 -5.93 -0.95 0.39
C GLY A 269 -6.08 -1.29 1.87
N ILE A 270 -5.09 -1.94 2.50
CA ILE A 270 -5.04 -2.12 3.95
C ILE A 270 -4.35 -0.89 4.55
N PRO A 271 -5.01 -0.16 5.47
CA PRO A 271 -4.37 0.97 6.14
C PRO A 271 -3.28 0.45 7.09
N LEU A 272 -2.03 0.82 6.82
CA LEU A 272 -0.88 0.53 7.69
C LEU A 272 -0.72 1.56 8.82
N GLY A 273 -1.76 2.35 9.05
CA GLY A 273 -1.80 3.46 9.99
C GLY A 273 -1.73 4.82 9.31
N ASP A 274 -2.38 5.80 9.93
CA ASP A 274 -2.21 7.21 9.61
C ASP A 274 -0.94 7.74 10.28
N PHE A 275 -0.41 8.87 9.77
CA PHE A 275 0.80 9.51 10.27
C PHE A 275 2.09 8.68 10.11
N LEU A 276 2.16 7.87 9.05
CA LEU A 276 3.40 7.15 8.71
C LEU A 276 4.54 8.13 8.49
N LEU A 277 4.31 9.16 7.66
CA LEU A 277 5.35 10.16 7.40
C LEU A 277 5.68 11.01 8.62
N LYS A 278 4.77 11.14 9.61
CA LYS A 278 5.10 11.84 10.85
C LYS A 278 6.27 11.18 11.59
N GLN A 279 6.31 9.84 11.63
CA GLN A 279 7.43 9.13 12.26
C GLN A 279 8.74 9.42 11.54
N VAL A 280 8.69 9.49 10.20
CA VAL A 280 9.84 9.83 9.37
C VAL A 280 10.27 11.29 9.58
N THR A 281 9.33 12.24 9.64
CA THR A 281 9.65 13.65 9.90
C THR A 281 10.22 13.86 11.30
N ASP A 282 9.66 13.19 12.32
CA ASP A 282 10.17 13.26 13.70
C ASP A 282 11.62 12.72 13.77
N GLU A 283 11.88 11.60 13.10
CA GLU A 283 13.22 11.00 13.01
C GLU A 283 14.22 11.88 12.23
N LEU A 284 13.77 12.51 11.14
CA LEU A 284 14.57 13.49 10.40
C LEU A 284 14.90 14.72 11.23
N GLN A 285 13.94 15.30 11.96
CA GLN A 285 14.19 16.44 12.85
C GLN A 285 15.21 16.10 13.94
N ARG A 286 15.16 14.87 14.46
CA ARG A 286 16.10 14.37 15.47
C ARG A 286 17.51 14.18 14.90
N THR A 287 17.63 13.72 13.66
CA THR A 287 18.93 13.35 13.05
C THR A 287 19.56 14.45 12.20
N VAL A 288 18.75 15.39 11.69
CA VAL A 288 19.17 16.53 10.87
C VAL A 288 18.46 17.81 11.37
N PRO A 289 18.95 18.43 12.46
CA PRO A 289 18.26 19.55 13.13
C PRO A 289 18.14 20.84 12.30
N SER A 290 18.84 20.94 11.18
CA SER A 290 18.74 22.08 10.25
C SER A 290 17.43 22.10 9.47
N LEU A 291 16.74 20.96 9.36
CA LEU A 291 15.52 20.83 8.59
C LEU A 291 14.38 21.61 9.23
N ARG A 292 13.73 22.45 8.43
CA ARG A 292 12.58 23.28 8.81
C ARG A 292 11.34 22.94 8.00
N GLN A 293 11.52 22.38 6.80
CA GLN A 293 10.42 22.07 5.89
C GLN A 293 10.44 20.59 5.51
N PHE A 294 9.25 19.98 5.49
CA PHE A 294 9.04 18.60 5.10
C PHE A 294 7.98 18.60 4.01
N SER A 295 8.38 18.31 2.77
CA SER A 295 7.49 18.37 1.62
C SER A 295 7.67 17.14 0.76
N THR A 296 6.62 16.71 0.08
CA THR A 296 6.78 15.72 -0.98
C THR A 296 7.06 16.38 -2.32
N LEU A 297 7.48 15.59 -3.30
CA LEU A 297 7.36 15.90 -4.71
C LEU A 297 6.61 14.73 -5.36
N SER A 298 5.28 14.85 -5.44
CA SER A 298 4.36 13.74 -5.69
C SER A 298 3.76 13.76 -7.10
N PRO A 299 3.53 12.60 -7.73
CA PRO A 299 2.83 12.49 -9.00
C PRO A 299 1.32 12.70 -8.86
N VAL A 300 0.64 12.94 -9.99
CA VAL A 300 -0.82 13.12 -10.07
C VAL A 300 -1.46 12.13 -11.06
N PRO A 301 -1.38 10.80 -10.80
CA PRO A 301 -1.57 9.75 -11.81
C PRO A 301 -2.95 9.69 -12.47
N GLY A 302 -3.97 10.30 -11.87
CA GLY A 302 -5.34 10.27 -12.38
C GLY A 302 -5.77 11.51 -13.16
N LEU A 303 -4.92 12.53 -13.31
CA LEU A 303 -5.32 13.82 -13.89
C LEU A 303 -5.70 13.69 -15.37
N ARG A 304 -4.84 13.10 -16.21
CA ARG A 304 -5.13 12.96 -17.65
C ARG A 304 -6.37 12.10 -17.87
N ARG A 305 -6.46 10.97 -17.17
CA ARG A 305 -7.63 10.09 -17.25
C ARG A 305 -8.93 10.82 -16.88
N TRP A 306 -8.90 11.66 -15.85
CA TRP A 306 -10.07 12.44 -15.46
C TRP A 306 -10.51 13.44 -16.54
N VAL A 307 -9.54 14.12 -17.17
CA VAL A 307 -9.81 15.00 -18.32
C VAL A 307 -10.46 14.23 -19.46
N ASP A 308 -9.90 13.07 -19.81
CA ASP A 308 -10.38 12.23 -20.91
C ASP A 308 -11.79 11.68 -20.62
N ASP A 309 -12.02 11.18 -19.40
CA ASP A 309 -13.31 10.66 -18.93
C ASP A 309 -14.42 11.73 -18.99
N GLU A 310 -14.08 13.00 -18.71
CA GLU A 310 -15.02 14.12 -18.70
C GLU A 310 -15.07 14.92 -20.02
N GLY A 311 -14.25 14.56 -21.00
CA GLY A 311 -14.19 15.25 -22.30
C GLY A 311 -13.78 16.73 -22.19
N ARG A 312 -12.91 17.06 -21.23
CA ARG A 312 -12.54 18.46 -20.93
C ARG A 312 -11.56 19.02 -21.95
N HIS A 313 -11.70 20.31 -22.26
CA HIS A 313 -10.69 21.04 -23.00
C HIS A 313 -9.48 21.32 -22.11
N VAL A 314 -8.29 21.07 -22.64
CA VAL A 314 -7.02 21.32 -21.95
C VAL A 314 -6.36 22.54 -22.56
N ASP A 315 -6.23 23.60 -21.78
CA ASP A 315 -5.25 24.65 -22.05
C ASP A 315 -3.86 24.12 -21.65
N SER A 316 -3.00 23.90 -22.64
CA SER A 316 -1.65 23.38 -22.45
C SER A 316 -0.66 24.44 -21.95
N SER A 317 -1.08 25.69 -21.75
CA SER A 317 -0.27 26.70 -21.09
C SER A 317 0.04 26.28 -19.64
N ALA A 318 1.14 26.81 -19.08
CA ALA A 318 1.50 26.50 -17.69
C ALA A 318 0.41 26.93 -16.70
N ASP A 319 -0.25 28.06 -16.94
CA ASP A 319 -1.33 28.53 -16.06
C ASP A 319 -2.62 27.73 -16.25
N GLY A 320 -2.92 27.31 -17.49
CA GLY A 320 -3.99 26.37 -17.81
C GLY A 320 -3.83 25.05 -17.06
N LEU A 321 -2.64 24.45 -17.12
CA LEU A 321 -2.33 23.19 -16.43
C LEU A 321 -2.35 23.33 -14.90
N ARG A 322 -1.86 24.45 -14.34
CA ARG A 322 -1.97 24.73 -12.90
C ARG A 322 -3.43 24.78 -12.46
N ARG A 323 -4.27 25.51 -13.19
CA ARG A 323 -5.69 25.66 -12.88
C ARG A 323 -6.45 24.33 -13.01
N LEU A 324 -6.20 23.58 -14.07
CA LEU A 324 -6.77 22.25 -14.29
C LEU A 324 -6.41 21.28 -13.15
N THR A 325 -5.14 21.30 -12.74
CA THR A 325 -4.64 20.46 -11.64
C THR A 325 -5.26 20.87 -10.31
N ALA A 326 -5.39 22.17 -10.03
CA ALA A 326 -6.08 22.66 -8.85
C ALA A 326 -7.55 22.23 -8.84
N GLU A 327 -8.27 22.33 -9.96
CA GLU A 327 -9.66 21.88 -10.06
C GLU A 327 -9.79 20.38 -9.79
N TYR A 328 -8.89 19.59 -10.36
CA TYR A 328 -8.84 18.15 -10.16
C TYR A 328 -8.61 17.78 -8.69
N LEU A 329 -7.57 18.34 -8.06
CA LEU A 329 -7.17 17.95 -6.70
C LEU A 329 -8.12 18.47 -5.62
N LEU A 330 -8.74 19.63 -5.82
CA LEU A 330 -9.64 20.24 -4.83
C LEU A 330 -11.09 19.78 -5.00
N HIS A 331 -11.57 19.63 -6.25
CA HIS A 331 -13.01 19.45 -6.53
C HIS A 331 -13.38 18.11 -7.16
N ALA A 332 -12.47 17.41 -7.87
CA ALA A 332 -12.83 16.10 -8.42
C ALA A 332 -12.91 15.06 -7.28
N LYS A 333 -14.06 14.39 -7.17
CA LYS A 333 -14.33 13.42 -6.09
C LYS A 333 -14.60 12.01 -6.60
N ARG A 334 -14.40 11.02 -5.71
CA ARG A 334 -14.86 9.63 -5.85
C ARG A 334 -15.62 9.27 -4.56
N GLY A 335 -16.94 9.32 -4.61
CA GLY A 335 -17.73 9.44 -3.38
C GLY A 335 -17.46 10.82 -2.76
N ASP A 336 -17.11 10.87 -1.48
CA ASP A 336 -16.79 12.12 -0.78
C ASP A 336 -15.29 12.46 -0.79
N GLU A 337 -14.43 11.47 -1.06
CA GLU A 337 -12.97 11.66 -1.06
C GLU A 337 -12.47 12.28 -2.39
N PRO A 338 -11.33 13.00 -2.37
CA PRO A 338 -10.62 13.41 -3.59
C PRO A 338 -10.43 12.24 -4.56
N ARG A 339 -10.57 12.50 -5.87
CA ARG A 339 -10.48 11.47 -6.92
C ARG A 339 -9.07 10.88 -7.03
N ASP A 340 -8.04 11.68 -6.82
CA ASP A 340 -6.64 11.26 -6.89
C ASP A 340 -6.23 10.40 -5.69
N SER A 341 -5.57 9.27 -5.93
CA SER A 341 -5.14 8.36 -4.85
C SER A 341 -3.99 8.88 -4.02
N VAL A 342 -3.07 9.63 -4.64
CA VAL A 342 -1.88 10.18 -3.97
C VAL A 342 -2.30 11.35 -3.07
N ALA A 343 -3.23 12.20 -3.54
CA ALA A 343 -3.87 13.22 -2.73
C ALA A 343 -4.55 12.63 -1.49
N ARG A 344 -5.38 11.59 -1.65
CA ARG A 344 -6.01 10.91 -0.50
C ARG A 344 -4.97 10.42 0.51
N PHE A 345 -3.86 9.85 0.04
CA PHE A 345 -2.80 9.37 0.92
C PHE A 345 -2.16 10.52 1.73
N HIS A 346 -1.75 11.61 1.08
CA HIS A 346 -1.08 12.71 1.78
C HIS A 346 -2.02 13.50 2.70
N LEU A 347 -3.25 13.79 2.24
CA LEU A 347 -4.26 14.48 3.04
C LEU A 347 -4.67 13.66 4.27
N ARG A 348 -4.82 12.34 4.12
CA ARG A 348 -5.04 11.44 5.26
C ARG A 348 -3.88 11.43 6.24
N ASN A 349 -2.66 11.74 5.80
CA ASN A 349 -1.50 11.90 6.69
C ASN A 349 -1.33 13.35 7.20
N GLY A 350 -2.33 14.23 7.01
CA GLY A 350 -2.34 15.60 7.54
C GLY A 350 -1.56 16.62 6.72
N ALA A 351 -1.09 16.26 5.53
CA ALA A 351 -0.39 17.19 4.66
C ALA A 351 -1.38 18.19 4.03
N ARG A 352 -0.86 19.35 3.62
CA ARG A 352 -1.60 20.30 2.77
C ARG A 352 -1.01 20.34 1.37
N LEU A 353 -1.85 20.52 0.35
CA LEU A 353 -1.39 20.78 -1.00
C LEU A 353 -0.75 22.17 -1.07
N GLU A 354 0.57 22.22 -1.19
CA GLU A 354 1.35 23.45 -1.07
C GLU A 354 1.55 24.14 -2.43
N GLN A 355 1.95 23.37 -3.44
CA GLN A 355 2.40 23.92 -4.73
C GLN A 355 2.10 22.95 -5.88
N ILE A 356 1.84 23.51 -7.07
CA ILE A 356 1.67 22.78 -8.32
C ILE A 356 2.82 23.11 -9.28
N ASN A 357 3.51 22.07 -9.76
CA ASN A 357 4.74 22.14 -10.54
C ASN A 357 4.51 21.61 -11.97
N VAL A 358 4.31 22.52 -12.91
CA VAL A 358 4.21 22.16 -14.34
C VAL A 358 5.59 21.83 -14.90
N GLY A 359 5.69 20.76 -15.70
CA GLY A 359 6.96 20.24 -16.20
C GLY A 359 7.82 19.62 -15.09
N GLY A 360 7.20 19.22 -13.98
CA GLY A 360 7.89 18.59 -12.85
C GLY A 360 8.43 17.20 -13.19
N ASP A 361 7.73 16.45 -14.04
CA ASP A 361 8.15 15.13 -14.54
C ASP A 361 7.98 15.05 -16.07
N PRO A 362 9.01 15.34 -16.86
CA PRO A 362 8.94 15.28 -18.32
C PRO A 362 9.00 13.83 -18.86
N SER A 363 9.04 12.81 -18.00
CA SER A 363 9.10 11.42 -18.44
C SER A 363 7.83 11.01 -19.22
N PRO A 364 7.91 10.00 -20.11
CA PRO A 364 6.73 9.48 -20.79
C PRO A 364 5.62 9.05 -19.83
N LYS A 365 5.99 8.53 -18.65
CA LYS A 365 5.05 8.16 -17.58
C LYS A 365 4.35 9.41 -17.03
N GLY A 366 5.11 10.41 -16.55
CA GLY A 366 4.56 11.65 -16.01
C GLY A 366 3.65 12.39 -17.00
N GLU A 367 4.03 12.43 -18.27
CA GLU A 367 3.21 12.98 -19.35
C GLU A 367 1.91 12.20 -19.56
N SER A 368 1.97 10.87 -19.60
CA SER A 368 0.80 10.00 -19.78
C SER A 368 -0.17 10.05 -18.59
N GLU A 369 0.34 10.31 -17.40
CA GLU A 369 -0.42 10.31 -16.15
C GLU A 369 -1.05 11.68 -15.85
N SER A 370 -0.29 12.76 -16.11
CA SER A 370 -0.59 14.07 -15.54
C SER A 370 -0.09 15.28 -16.33
N PHE A 371 0.21 15.14 -17.63
CA PHE A 371 0.81 16.24 -18.43
C PHE A 371 2.15 16.73 -17.85
N GLY A 372 2.89 15.83 -17.21
CA GLY A 372 4.17 16.11 -16.56
C GLY A 372 4.06 16.98 -15.30
N VAL A 373 2.88 17.10 -14.71
CA VAL A 373 2.65 17.89 -13.49
C VAL A 373 3.01 17.08 -12.25
N LEU A 374 3.83 17.66 -11.38
CA LEU A 374 4.03 17.20 -10.00
C LEU A 374 3.42 18.20 -9.01
N VAL A 375 3.24 17.77 -7.77
CA VAL A 375 2.77 18.65 -6.69
C VAL A 375 3.58 18.45 -5.42
N ASN A 376 3.67 19.52 -4.63
CA ASN A 376 4.24 19.44 -3.30
C ASN A 376 3.12 19.33 -2.26
N TYR A 377 3.17 18.30 -1.41
CA TYR A 377 2.38 18.25 -0.19
C TYR A 377 3.29 18.59 1.00
N LEU A 378 2.96 19.67 1.72
CA LEU A 378 3.73 20.09 2.89
C LEU A 378 3.19 19.43 4.16
N TYR A 379 4.11 18.86 4.94
CA TYR A 379 3.91 18.30 6.26
C TYR A 379 4.34 19.32 7.31
N ASP A 380 3.40 20.16 7.72
CA ASP A 380 3.59 21.15 8.77
C ASP A 380 3.30 20.51 10.14
N PRO A 381 4.31 20.30 11.01
CA PRO A 381 4.12 19.62 12.29
C PRO A 381 3.06 20.25 13.18
N ASP A 382 2.85 21.56 13.08
CA ASP A 382 1.90 22.30 13.91
C ASP A 382 0.45 22.15 13.41
N GLN A 383 0.25 21.89 12.12
CA GLN A 383 -1.08 21.78 11.49
C GLN A 383 -1.48 20.35 11.14
N LEU A 384 -0.54 19.41 11.21
CA LEU A 384 -0.71 18.03 10.73
C LEU A 384 -1.89 17.30 11.37
N ALA A 385 -2.07 17.42 12.70
CA ALA A 385 -3.19 16.79 13.40
C ALA A 385 -4.54 17.42 13.03
N GLU A 386 -4.62 18.75 12.95
CA GLU A 386 -5.84 19.47 12.57
C GLU A 386 -6.26 19.15 11.12
N ASN A 387 -5.31 19.16 10.20
CA ASN A 387 -5.54 18.81 8.80
C ASN A 387 -6.02 17.38 8.65
N HIS A 388 -5.43 16.44 9.39
CA HIS A 388 -5.85 15.04 9.41
C HIS A 388 -7.30 14.91 9.88
N GLU A 389 -7.64 15.47 11.04
CA GLU A 389 -9.00 15.39 11.59
C GLU A 389 -10.04 15.99 10.64
N ALA A 390 -9.73 17.14 10.04
CA ALA A 390 -10.63 17.75 9.08
C ALA A 390 -10.80 16.91 7.81
N TYR A 391 -9.75 16.23 7.34
CA TYR A 391 -9.86 15.33 6.20
C TYR A 391 -10.64 14.05 6.54
N ILE A 392 -10.38 13.43 7.70
CA ILE A 392 -11.07 12.19 8.11
C ILE A 392 -12.56 12.42 8.35
N ASN A 393 -12.93 13.53 8.99
CA ASN A 393 -14.31 13.78 9.40
C ASN A 393 -15.13 14.50 8.31
N GLU A 394 -14.52 15.39 7.53
CA GLU A 394 -15.23 16.29 6.62
C GLU A 394 -14.77 16.17 5.16
N PHE A 395 -13.76 15.33 4.87
CA PHE A 395 -13.09 15.26 3.55
C PHE A 395 -12.57 16.61 3.04
N ARG A 396 -12.28 17.52 3.98
CA ARG A 396 -11.74 18.85 3.70
C ARG A 396 -10.32 18.72 3.15
N VAL A 397 -10.08 19.29 1.98
CA VAL A 397 -8.76 19.33 1.35
C VAL A 397 -7.99 20.54 1.89
N ALA A 398 -6.97 20.30 2.72
CA ALA A 398 -6.06 21.36 3.14
C ALA A 398 -5.18 21.79 1.96
N HIS A 399 -5.11 23.09 1.67
CA HIS A 399 -4.32 23.63 0.57
C HIS A 399 -3.77 25.03 0.90
N ALA A 400 -2.68 25.41 0.24
CA ALA A 400 -2.15 26.77 0.32
C ALA A 400 -3.10 27.79 -0.33
N PRO A 401 -3.14 29.05 0.14
CA PRO A 401 -3.96 30.10 -0.47
C PRO A 401 -3.66 30.32 -1.95
N ALA A 402 -2.39 30.22 -2.35
CA ALA A 402 -1.97 30.36 -3.75
C ALA A 402 -2.60 29.30 -4.67
N VAL A 403 -2.81 28.08 -4.18
CA VAL A 403 -3.48 27.01 -4.93
C VAL A 403 -4.97 27.31 -5.10
N GLY A 404 -5.63 27.81 -4.05
CA GLY A 404 -7.04 28.21 -4.12
C GLY A 404 -7.28 29.37 -5.09
N ALA A 405 -6.38 30.36 -5.09
CA ALA A 405 -6.48 31.54 -5.95
C ALA A 405 -6.46 31.21 -7.46
N LEU A 406 -5.88 30.07 -7.86
CA LEU A 406 -5.91 29.59 -9.25
C LEU A 406 -7.34 29.36 -9.76
N LEU A 407 -8.28 29.03 -8.86
CA LEU A 407 -9.67 28.76 -9.21
C LEU A 407 -10.53 30.04 -9.23
N ASP A 408 -10.13 31.05 -8.46
CA ASP A 408 -10.81 32.35 -8.39
C ASP A 408 -10.52 33.24 -9.60
N ALA A 409 -9.29 33.15 -10.15
CA ALA A 409 -8.78 34.01 -11.22
C ALA A 409 -9.50 33.91 -12.58
N GLY A 410 -10.51 33.04 -12.72
CA GLY A 410 -11.34 32.98 -13.92
C GLY A 410 -12.83 32.83 -13.65
N ARG A 411 -13.32 33.35 -12.51
CA ARG A 411 -14.73 33.73 -12.38
C ARG A 411 -14.88 35.15 -12.97
N PRO A 412 -15.76 35.39 -13.97
CA PRO A 412 -16.04 36.75 -14.39
C PRO A 412 -16.58 37.55 -13.21
N ASN A 413 -16.13 38.80 -13.07
CA ASN A 413 -16.64 39.71 -12.05
C ASN A 413 -18.17 39.85 -12.21
N PRO A 414 -18.97 39.76 -11.14
CA PRO A 414 -20.43 39.94 -11.24
C PRO A 414 -20.86 41.37 -11.62
N THR A 415 -19.91 42.26 -11.88
CA THR A 415 -20.16 43.66 -12.28
C THR A 415 -20.01 43.91 -13.78
N ASP A 416 -19.65 42.90 -14.59
CA ASP A 416 -19.65 43.00 -16.06
C ASP A 416 -20.91 42.33 -16.64
N SER A 417 -22.09 42.79 -16.22
CA SER A 417 -23.42 42.42 -16.77
C SER A 417 -24.23 43.66 -17.12
#